data_AF-A0A9Q9AUS1-F1
#
_entry.id   AF-A0A9Q9AUS1-F1
#
_cell.length_a   1.000
_cell.length_b   1.000
_cell.length_c   1.000
_cell.angle_alpha   90.00
_cell.angle_beta   90.00
_cell.angle_gamma   90.00
#
_symmetry.space_group_name_H-M   'P 1'
#
loop_
_entity.id
_entity.type
_entity.pdbx_description
1 polymer ?
#
loop_
_entity_poly.entity_id
_entity_poly.type
_entity_poly.pdbx_seq_one_letter_code
_entity_poly.pdbx_strand_id
1 'polypeptide(L)'
;MFARHTQARRMKKTGVVQGLKSLADKIHPNGSAPLTANESKRLLTALTSSFRRHLDAAHPSTVEVEKKKRAQQHGPPHINVSGIHSSAAFAQKHMASVLTNPLLMKGGKDYGSAKVELAKNPHKDPIELLEQYEKEGVATVRIAELCLENVRKEYDTVPEARKSKLLEELQPGRRVFLWLLQSGQYMHRSCVDNVPFLELLVHFLLREGRQKELWQWLKLDFQAPDPPEGAPRNTTYSYKKRMVHYYRWRGRLLASMVQNVMNISWQPLPGKTQVLRAGNLHSAIGIIADAVNLQKSVSMKGEPKDWPHLAWIPLGHTITYVVKLLTRRLQPYNDRGDVKLKDGDRIDPARYDELIAYAPLGFDVAVHELARTDKWRDTWMRIDAANLHLHHPSSPSAEPLLHILRLLMPDQRSESNPKFLAALQDQAALRSRWGHSIVEGASIFTQHGKHEEAAWVRGRIPLYVPEFVGYEAIDERRADLARTQLNSDQGIEVPQSMQRIPFPSFA
;
A
#
# COMPACT_ATOMS: atom_id res chain seq x y z
N MET A 1 -64.64 40.28 -54.30
CA MET A 1 -63.45 39.49 -54.68
C MET A 1 -62.42 39.58 -53.56
N PHE A 2 -61.62 38.53 -53.41
CA PHE A 2 -60.84 38.08 -52.25
C PHE A 2 -59.72 39.02 -51.77
N ALA A 3 -59.48 39.04 -50.45
CA ALA A 3 -58.15 38.79 -49.87
C ALA A 3 -58.26 38.51 -48.36
N ARG A 4 -57.93 37.27 -47.96
CA ARG A 4 -57.81 36.83 -46.55
C ARG A 4 -56.38 37.09 -46.07
N HIS A 5 -56.21 37.73 -44.92
CA HIS A 5 -54.94 37.84 -44.20
C HIS A 5 -54.69 36.57 -43.38
N THR A 6 -53.53 35.94 -43.58
CA THR A 6 -53.01 34.85 -42.77
C THR A 6 -52.00 35.40 -41.74
N GLN A 7 -52.29 35.22 -40.45
CA GLN A 7 -51.36 35.50 -39.36
C GLN A 7 -50.31 34.40 -39.24
N ALA A 8 -49.03 34.76 -39.40
CA ALA A 8 -47.90 33.89 -39.12
C ALA A 8 -47.68 33.75 -37.60
N ARG A 9 -47.85 32.54 -37.08
CA ARG A 9 -47.70 32.19 -35.67
C ARG A 9 -46.20 32.08 -35.32
N ARG A 10 -45.69 33.04 -34.54
CA ARG A 10 -44.31 33.11 -34.05
C ARG A 10 -44.06 31.98 -33.01
N MET A 11 -43.21 31.00 -33.35
CA MET A 11 -42.81 29.93 -32.41
C MET A 11 -42.06 30.51 -31.21
N LYS A 12 -42.56 30.23 -30.00
CA LYS A 12 -41.90 30.57 -28.73
C LYS A 12 -40.63 29.72 -28.61
N LYS A 13 -39.47 30.38 -28.54
CA LYS A 13 -38.18 29.73 -28.27
C LYS A 13 -38.20 29.16 -26.84
N THR A 14 -37.88 27.88 -26.69
CA THR A 14 -37.87 27.16 -25.41
C THR A 14 -36.74 27.66 -24.50
N GLY A 15 -37.00 27.79 -23.19
CA GLY A 15 -36.07 28.37 -22.21
C GLY A 15 -34.72 27.68 -22.09
N VAL A 16 -34.62 26.41 -22.52
CA VAL A 16 -33.36 25.65 -22.59
C VAL A 16 -32.36 26.30 -23.56
N VAL A 17 -32.83 26.89 -24.66
CA VAL A 17 -31.96 27.56 -25.66
C VAL A 17 -31.42 28.88 -25.13
N GLN A 18 -32.17 29.57 -24.27
CA GLN A 18 -31.69 30.79 -23.60
C GLN A 18 -30.69 30.48 -22.48
N GLY A 19 -30.89 29.38 -21.74
CA GLY A 19 -29.94 28.91 -20.72
C GLY A 19 -28.59 28.48 -21.30
N LEU A 20 -28.58 27.83 -22.48
CA LEU A 20 -27.32 27.49 -23.18
C LEU A 20 -26.60 28.72 -23.73
N LYS A 21 -27.34 29.75 -24.16
CA LYS A 21 -26.73 31.02 -24.60
C LYS A 21 -26.07 31.77 -23.45
N SER A 22 -26.72 31.86 -22.28
CA SER A 22 -26.12 32.54 -21.13
C SER A 22 -24.92 31.79 -20.56
N LEU A 23 -24.86 30.47 -20.73
CA LEU A 23 -23.71 29.65 -20.35
C LEU A 23 -22.56 29.79 -21.36
N ALA A 24 -22.85 29.90 -22.65
CA ALA A 24 -21.85 30.22 -23.69
C ALA A 24 -21.27 31.63 -23.51
N ASP A 25 -22.11 32.61 -23.17
CA ASP A 25 -21.66 33.99 -22.90
C ASP A 25 -20.83 34.09 -21.61
N LYS A 26 -21.04 33.19 -20.63
CA LYS A 26 -20.24 33.13 -19.39
C LYS A 26 -18.93 32.37 -19.53
N ILE A 27 -18.81 31.44 -20.48
CA ILE A 27 -17.58 30.67 -20.72
C ILE A 27 -16.56 31.48 -21.55
N HIS A 28 -16.97 32.58 -22.20
CA HIS A 28 -16.08 33.43 -23.00
C HIS A 28 -16.24 34.93 -22.69
N PRO A 29 -15.70 35.45 -21.57
CA PRO A 29 -15.84 36.87 -21.27
C PRO A 29 -15.05 37.80 -22.20
N ASN A 30 -13.89 37.39 -22.77
CA ASN A 30 -13.02 38.34 -23.49
C ASN A 30 -12.25 37.69 -24.68
N GLY A 31 -12.51 38.16 -25.90
CA GLY A 31 -11.43 38.45 -26.86
C GLY A 31 -11.05 37.48 -27.98
N SER A 32 -11.45 36.20 -27.99
CA SER A 32 -11.20 35.31 -29.15
C SER A 32 -12.47 35.16 -30.00
N ALA A 33 -12.35 35.39 -31.31
CA ALA A 33 -13.42 35.47 -32.30
C ALA A 33 -14.66 34.60 -31.99
N PRO A 34 -15.88 35.15 -32.10
CA PRO A 34 -17.12 34.41 -31.84
C PRO A 34 -17.12 33.12 -32.67
N LEU A 35 -17.30 31.97 -32.00
CA LEU A 35 -17.48 30.66 -32.63
C LEU A 35 -18.32 30.86 -33.89
N THR A 36 -17.77 30.49 -35.05
CA THR A 36 -18.50 30.67 -36.30
C THR A 36 -19.82 29.91 -36.20
N ALA A 37 -20.88 30.40 -36.84
CA ALA A 37 -22.20 29.76 -36.76
C ALA A 37 -22.17 28.26 -37.14
N ASN A 38 -21.16 27.83 -37.90
CA ASN A 38 -20.90 26.44 -38.26
C ASN A 38 -20.25 25.63 -37.13
N GLU A 39 -19.31 26.21 -36.38
CA GLU A 39 -18.70 25.57 -35.22
C GLU A 39 -19.70 25.42 -34.08
N SER A 40 -20.53 26.44 -33.82
CA SER A 40 -21.60 26.35 -32.82
C SER A 40 -22.61 25.26 -33.20
N LYS A 41 -22.96 25.13 -34.49
CA LYS A 41 -23.81 24.05 -35.00
C LYS A 41 -23.15 22.68 -34.84
N ARG A 42 -21.86 22.54 -35.19
CA ARG A 42 -21.10 21.30 -35.03
C ARG A 42 -21.03 20.86 -33.58
N LEU A 43 -20.74 21.77 -32.66
CA LEU A 43 -20.71 21.50 -31.22
C LEU A 43 -22.07 21.04 -30.71
N LEU A 44 -23.14 21.73 -31.12
CA LEU A 44 -24.49 21.42 -30.70
C LEU A 44 -24.95 20.06 -31.25
N THR A 45 -24.61 19.73 -32.50
CA THR A 45 -24.88 18.41 -33.10
C THR A 45 -24.07 17.30 -32.40
N ALA A 46 -22.81 17.56 -32.07
CA ALA A 46 -21.97 16.60 -31.33
C ALA A 46 -22.51 16.33 -29.92
N LEU A 47 -22.89 17.38 -29.17
CA LEU A 47 -23.49 17.24 -27.85
C LEU A 47 -24.84 16.51 -27.91
N THR A 48 -25.72 16.90 -28.84
CA THR A 48 -27.05 16.28 -28.95
C THR A 48 -26.99 14.82 -29.42
N SER A 49 -26.09 14.48 -30.35
CA SER A 49 -25.88 13.08 -30.77
C SER A 49 -25.28 12.22 -29.67
N SER A 50 -24.32 12.74 -28.89
CA SER A 50 -23.75 12.05 -27.74
C SER A 50 -24.79 11.79 -26.65
N PHE A 51 -25.63 12.79 -26.36
CA PHE A 51 -26.73 12.69 -25.39
C PHE A 51 -27.77 11.65 -25.83
N ARG A 52 -28.16 11.65 -27.11
CA ARG A 52 -29.07 10.63 -27.67
C ARG A 52 -28.48 9.24 -27.57
N ARG A 53 -27.22 9.03 -27.98
CA ARG A 53 -26.56 7.72 -27.84
C ARG A 53 -26.54 7.22 -26.40
N HIS A 54 -26.28 8.09 -25.43
CA HIS A 54 -26.29 7.70 -24.02
C HIS A 54 -27.70 7.45 -23.49
N LEU A 55 -28.70 8.22 -23.92
CA LEU A 55 -30.10 7.96 -23.59
C LEU A 55 -30.57 6.62 -24.18
N ASP A 56 -30.24 6.34 -25.44
CA ASP A 56 -30.60 5.08 -26.12
C ASP A 56 -29.89 3.88 -25.47
N ALA A 57 -28.65 4.06 -25.01
CA ALA A 57 -27.93 3.03 -24.27
C ALA A 57 -28.47 2.80 -22.85
N ALA A 58 -28.91 3.86 -22.16
CA ALA A 58 -29.48 3.78 -20.81
C ALA A 58 -30.95 3.33 -20.80
N HIS A 59 -31.67 3.59 -21.89
CA HIS A 59 -33.06 3.19 -22.12
C HIS A 59 -33.13 2.40 -23.43
N PRO A 60 -32.58 1.17 -23.48
CA PRO A 60 -32.76 0.32 -24.65
C PRO A 60 -34.26 0.15 -24.88
N SER A 61 -34.75 0.65 -26.02
CA SER A 61 -36.15 0.58 -26.39
C SER A 61 -36.66 -0.83 -26.16
N THR A 62 -37.62 -0.98 -25.25
CA THR A 62 -38.19 -2.24 -24.76
C THR A 62 -38.92 -3.06 -25.84
N VAL A 63 -38.89 -2.61 -27.10
CA VAL A 63 -39.59 -3.21 -28.23
C VAL A 63 -38.87 -4.47 -28.75
N GLU A 64 -37.62 -4.74 -28.38
CA GLU A 64 -36.87 -5.91 -28.89
C GLU A 64 -36.70 -7.08 -27.90
N VAL A 65 -37.08 -6.94 -26.62
CA VAL A 65 -36.80 -7.99 -25.62
C VAL A 65 -37.95 -9.02 -25.48
N GLU A 66 -39.13 -8.76 -26.04
CA GLU A 66 -40.30 -9.64 -25.87
C GLU A 66 -40.31 -10.92 -26.73
N LYS A 67 -39.34 -11.13 -27.63
CA LYS A 67 -39.38 -12.31 -28.54
C LYS A 67 -38.50 -13.50 -28.17
N LYS A 68 -37.74 -13.51 -27.05
CA LYS A 68 -36.77 -14.60 -26.81
C LYS A 68 -36.72 -15.31 -25.47
N LYS A 69 -37.63 -15.09 -24.52
CA LYS A 69 -37.63 -15.88 -23.27
C LYS A 69 -39.03 -16.29 -22.83
N ARG A 70 -39.57 -17.30 -23.50
CA ARG A 70 -40.72 -18.08 -23.02
C ARG A 70 -40.29 -19.53 -22.83
N ALA A 71 -39.43 -19.79 -21.85
CA ALA A 71 -39.24 -21.10 -21.22
C ALA A 71 -38.42 -20.93 -19.94
N GLN A 72 -38.96 -21.46 -18.84
CA GLN A 72 -38.28 -21.73 -17.57
C GLN A 72 -38.01 -20.50 -16.65
N GLN A 73 -38.85 -20.31 -15.63
CA GLN A 73 -38.59 -20.74 -14.25
C GLN A 73 -39.56 -20.02 -13.28
N HIS A 74 -40.29 -20.81 -12.50
CA HIS A 74 -41.05 -20.36 -11.35
C HIS A 74 -40.10 -20.11 -10.17
N GLY A 75 -40.01 -18.86 -9.73
CA GLY A 75 -39.36 -18.47 -8.48
C GLY A 75 -39.94 -17.13 -8.00
N PRO A 76 -40.10 -16.92 -6.68
CA PRO A 76 -40.74 -15.71 -6.14
C PRO A 76 -39.88 -14.45 -6.35
N PRO A 77 -40.49 -13.28 -6.51
CA PRO A 77 -39.79 -12.06 -6.92
C PRO A 77 -38.95 -11.48 -5.77
N HIS A 78 -37.63 -11.46 -5.96
CA HIS A 78 -36.70 -10.72 -5.11
C HIS A 78 -36.62 -9.27 -5.62
N ILE A 79 -37.24 -8.33 -4.89
CA ILE A 79 -37.21 -6.90 -5.21
C ILE A 79 -35.81 -6.37 -4.86
N ASN A 80 -34.95 -6.18 -5.87
CA ASN A 80 -33.67 -5.50 -5.72
C ASN A 80 -33.89 -3.98 -5.66
N VAL A 81 -33.83 -3.42 -4.45
CA VAL A 81 -34.02 -1.98 -4.16
C VAL A 81 -32.78 -1.12 -4.53
N SER A 82 -31.67 -1.73 -4.98
CA SER A 82 -30.44 -1.01 -5.34
C SER A 82 -30.43 -0.38 -6.75
N GLY A 83 -31.52 -0.52 -7.52
CA GLY A 83 -31.59 -0.08 -8.92
C GLY A 83 -32.16 1.32 -9.18
N ILE A 84 -32.60 2.06 -8.16
CA ILE A 84 -33.19 3.40 -8.33
C ILE A 84 -32.12 4.46 -8.14
N HIS A 85 -31.09 4.44 -8.99
CA HIS A 85 -30.31 5.65 -9.23
C HIS A 85 -31.18 6.56 -10.10
N SER A 86 -31.81 7.57 -9.48
CA SER A 86 -32.65 8.55 -10.18
C SER A 86 -31.94 9.07 -11.43
N SER A 87 -32.69 9.24 -12.51
CA SER A 87 -32.26 9.91 -13.75
C SER A 87 -31.50 11.22 -13.49
N ALA A 88 -31.78 11.90 -12.37
CA ALA A 88 -31.03 13.05 -11.87
C ALA A 88 -29.54 12.78 -11.56
N ALA A 89 -29.21 11.64 -10.93
CA ALA A 89 -27.83 11.27 -10.61
C ALA A 89 -27.02 10.91 -11.87
N PHE A 90 -27.65 10.24 -12.85
CA PHE A 90 -27.05 9.99 -14.16
C PHE A 90 -26.86 11.29 -14.95
N ALA A 91 -27.85 12.20 -14.93
CA ALA A 91 -27.73 13.51 -15.56
C ALA A 91 -26.63 14.36 -14.91
N GLN A 92 -26.49 14.35 -13.59
CA GLN A 92 -25.40 15.03 -12.88
C GLN A 92 -24.03 14.43 -13.23
N LYS A 93 -23.88 13.11 -13.25
CA LYS A 93 -22.64 12.43 -13.65
C LYS A 93 -22.29 12.73 -15.11
N HIS A 94 -23.28 12.78 -15.99
CA HIS A 94 -23.09 13.11 -17.39
C HIS A 94 -22.74 14.59 -17.61
N MET A 95 -23.45 15.51 -16.95
CA MET A 95 -23.10 16.94 -16.99
C MET A 95 -21.70 17.19 -16.43
N ALA A 96 -21.33 16.54 -15.33
CA ALA A 96 -19.97 16.58 -14.82
C ALA A 96 -18.97 16.08 -15.88
N SER A 97 -19.22 14.93 -16.51
CA SER A 97 -18.37 14.38 -17.58
C SER A 97 -18.26 15.28 -18.82
N VAL A 98 -19.32 16.00 -19.17
CA VAL A 98 -19.31 16.94 -20.30
C VAL A 98 -18.55 18.21 -19.93
N LEU A 99 -18.77 18.76 -18.73
CA LEU A 99 -18.10 19.97 -18.25
C LEU A 99 -16.62 19.73 -17.91
N THR A 100 -16.23 18.51 -17.54
CA THR A 100 -14.84 18.12 -17.35
C THR A 100 -14.20 17.60 -18.64
N ASN A 101 -14.83 17.76 -19.80
CA ASN A 101 -14.23 17.35 -21.06
C ASN A 101 -13.03 18.27 -21.36
N PRO A 102 -11.80 17.74 -21.45
CA PRO A 102 -10.59 18.54 -21.67
C PRO A 102 -10.61 19.31 -23.00
N LEU A 103 -11.50 18.95 -23.94
CA LEU A 103 -11.71 19.70 -25.18
C LEU A 103 -12.47 21.02 -24.97
N LEU A 104 -13.25 21.14 -23.89
CA LEU A 104 -14.03 22.34 -23.54
C LEU A 104 -13.28 23.26 -22.57
N MET A 105 -12.37 22.72 -21.76
CA MET A 105 -11.39 23.51 -20.99
C MET A 105 -10.17 23.83 -21.87
N LYS A 106 -10.43 24.53 -22.98
CA LYS A 106 -9.42 24.91 -23.95
C LYS A 106 -8.47 25.94 -23.31
N GLY A 107 -7.36 25.46 -22.74
CA GLY A 107 -6.26 26.29 -22.24
C GLY A 107 -5.82 26.02 -20.80
N GLY A 108 -6.51 25.18 -20.04
CA GLY A 108 -6.05 24.79 -18.70
C GLY A 108 -5.00 23.69 -18.79
N LYS A 109 -3.78 23.94 -18.34
CA LYS A 109 -2.80 22.88 -18.12
C LYS A 109 -3.20 22.08 -16.89
N ASP A 110 -3.61 20.85 -17.12
CA ASP A 110 -4.05 19.90 -16.11
C ASP A 110 -3.24 18.58 -16.20
N TYR A 111 -3.56 17.63 -15.30
CA TYR A 111 -2.97 16.30 -15.31
C TYR A 111 -3.13 15.57 -16.65
N GLY A 112 -4.26 15.76 -17.34
CA GLY A 112 -4.52 15.17 -18.64
C GLY A 112 -3.58 15.70 -19.72
N SER A 113 -3.35 17.02 -19.73
CA SER A 113 -2.42 17.68 -20.63
C SER A 113 -0.98 17.23 -20.40
N ALA A 114 -0.52 17.15 -19.14
CA ALA A 114 0.82 16.65 -18.79
C ALA A 114 1.03 15.20 -19.29
N LYS A 115 0.01 14.35 -19.13
CA LYS A 115 0.05 12.97 -19.64
C LYS A 115 0.17 12.90 -21.16
N VAL A 116 -0.56 13.75 -21.88
CA VAL A 116 -0.48 13.83 -23.34
C VAL A 116 0.88 14.38 -23.79
N GLU A 117 1.43 15.38 -23.10
CA GLU A 117 2.73 15.96 -23.43
C GLU A 117 3.89 14.96 -23.23
N LEU A 118 3.87 14.20 -22.12
CA LEU A 118 4.85 13.13 -21.88
C LEU A 118 4.74 12.00 -22.91
N ALA A 119 3.51 11.65 -23.33
CA ALA A 119 3.31 10.64 -24.37
C ALA A 119 3.77 11.11 -25.76
N LYS A 120 3.65 12.41 -26.06
CA LYS A 120 4.09 12.99 -27.33
C LYS A 120 5.61 13.15 -27.42
N ASN A 121 6.26 13.45 -26.30
CA ASN A 121 7.69 13.75 -26.25
C ASN A 121 8.42 12.81 -25.27
N PRO A 122 8.57 11.51 -25.60
CA PRO A 122 9.21 10.54 -24.70
C PRO A 122 10.70 10.82 -24.44
N HIS A 123 11.35 11.61 -25.29
CA HIS A 123 12.77 11.98 -25.13
C HIS A 123 13.00 13.22 -24.26
N LYS A 124 11.94 13.94 -23.90
CA LYS A 124 12.07 15.13 -23.05
C LYS A 124 12.17 14.70 -21.59
N ASP A 125 13.03 15.36 -20.83
CA ASP A 125 13.13 15.16 -19.37
C ASP A 125 11.74 15.34 -18.71
N PRO A 126 11.17 14.27 -18.13
CA PRO A 126 9.87 14.35 -17.48
C PRO A 126 9.85 15.32 -16.29
N ILE A 127 10.98 15.57 -15.64
CA ILE A 127 11.06 16.44 -14.47
C ILE A 127 11.12 17.92 -14.88
N GLU A 128 11.76 18.23 -16.01
CA GLU A 128 11.71 19.58 -16.61
C GLU A 128 10.26 20.00 -16.92
N LEU A 129 9.40 19.04 -17.29
CA LEU A 129 7.98 19.29 -17.45
C LEU A 129 7.32 19.74 -16.13
N LEU A 130 7.64 19.08 -15.01
CA LEU A 130 7.11 19.47 -13.71
C LEU A 130 7.53 20.90 -13.34
N GLU A 131 8.79 21.26 -13.59
CA GLU A 131 9.32 22.61 -13.35
C GLU A 131 8.66 23.66 -14.24
N GLN A 132 8.34 23.31 -15.49
CA GLN A 132 7.56 24.19 -16.37
C GLN A 132 6.15 24.43 -15.80
N TYR A 133 5.49 23.38 -15.31
CA TYR A 133 4.17 23.47 -14.71
C TYR A 133 4.21 24.21 -13.37
N GLU A 134 5.33 24.17 -12.65
CA GLU A 134 5.56 24.95 -11.43
C GLU A 134 5.65 26.44 -11.75
N LYS A 135 6.43 26.83 -12.76
CA LYS A 135 6.55 28.23 -13.21
C LYS A 135 5.20 28.84 -13.59
N GLU A 136 4.28 28.00 -14.05
CA GLU A 136 2.93 28.38 -14.44
C GLU A 136 1.91 28.26 -13.28
N GLY A 137 2.34 27.79 -12.11
CA GLY A 137 1.49 27.65 -10.92
C GLY A 137 0.48 26.50 -10.98
N VAL A 138 0.67 25.54 -11.90
CA VAL A 138 -0.24 24.40 -12.12
C VAL A 138 0.36 23.05 -11.71
N ALA A 139 1.60 23.03 -11.19
CA ALA A 139 2.23 21.81 -10.72
C ALA A 139 1.44 21.20 -9.55
N THR A 140 1.18 19.89 -9.63
CA THR A 140 0.48 19.13 -8.59
C THR A 140 1.24 17.85 -8.28
N VAL A 141 1.00 17.28 -7.09
CA VAL A 141 1.63 16.02 -6.66
C VAL A 141 1.33 14.87 -7.64
N ARG A 142 0.14 14.86 -8.26
CA ARG A 142 -0.20 13.86 -9.29
C ARG A 142 0.62 14.01 -10.56
N ILE A 143 0.94 15.24 -10.97
CA ILE A 143 1.84 15.47 -12.11
C ILE A 143 3.25 15.01 -11.75
N ALA A 144 3.73 15.33 -10.54
CA ALA A 144 5.04 14.85 -10.07
C ALA A 144 5.13 13.32 -10.01
N GLU A 145 4.09 12.64 -9.51
CA GLU A 145 3.96 11.17 -9.54
C GLU A 145 4.06 10.63 -10.96
N LEU A 146 3.31 11.21 -11.91
CA LEU A 146 3.35 10.80 -13.32
C LEU A 146 4.73 10.98 -13.95
N CYS A 147 5.42 12.07 -13.64
CA CYS A 147 6.79 12.30 -14.10
C CYS A 147 7.73 11.23 -13.52
N LEU A 148 7.66 10.95 -12.22
CA LEU A 148 8.45 9.91 -11.56
C LEU A 148 8.14 8.50 -12.09
N GLU A 149 6.88 8.18 -12.41
CA GLU A 149 6.49 6.91 -13.02
C GLU A 149 7.14 6.72 -14.39
N ASN A 150 7.19 7.78 -15.21
CA ASN A 150 7.83 7.71 -16.52
C ASN A 150 9.35 7.57 -16.40
N VAL A 151 9.98 8.31 -15.50
CA VAL A 151 11.42 8.12 -15.19
C VAL A 151 11.68 6.70 -14.67
N ARG A 152 10.76 6.12 -13.88
CA ARG A 152 10.91 4.75 -13.39
C ARG A 152 10.83 3.73 -14.53
N LYS A 153 9.92 3.91 -15.48
CA LYS A 153 9.83 3.04 -16.66
C LYS A 153 11.10 3.10 -17.49
N GLU A 154 11.67 4.28 -17.69
CA GLU A 154 12.96 4.45 -18.38
C GLU A 154 14.11 3.83 -17.57
N TYR A 155 14.14 4.06 -16.27
CA TYR A 155 15.14 3.50 -15.38
C TYR A 155 15.13 1.95 -15.37
N ASP A 156 13.94 1.34 -15.38
CA ASP A 156 13.78 -0.11 -15.35
C ASP A 156 14.13 -0.77 -16.72
N THR A 157 14.06 -0.03 -17.83
CA THR A 157 14.45 -0.54 -19.17
C THR A 157 15.93 -0.38 -19.47
N VAL A 158 16.61 0.58 -18.83
CA VAL A 158 18.03 0.87 -19.05
C VAL A 158 18.94 -0.19 -18.38
N PRO A 159 20.05 -0.61 -19.02
CA PRO A 159 21.01 -1.54 -18.42
C PRO A 159 21.63 -1.00 -17.12
N GLU A 160 21.91 -1.88 -16.14
CA GLU A 160 22.45 -1.51 -14.81
C GLU A 160 23.65 -0.56 -14.87
N ALA A 161 24.58 -0.75 -15.81
CA ALA A 161 25.77 0.10 -15.99
C ALA A 161 25.45 1.57 -16.33
N ARG A 162 24.28 1.84 -16.92
CA ARG A 162 23.83 3.20 -17.28
C ARG A 162 22.89 3.82 -16.25
N LYS A 163 22.38 3.04 -15.29
CA LYS A 163 21.40 3.51 -14.30
C LYS A 163 21.95 4.62 -13.41
N SER A 164 23.19 4.49 -12.93
CA SER A 164 23.83 5.54 -12.12
C SER A 164 23.97 6.84 -12.91
N LYS A 165 24.41 6.76 -14.17
CA LYS A 165 24.55 7.94 -15.05
C LYS A 165 23.21 8.63 -15.30
N LEU A 166 22.16 7.86 -15.56
CA LEU A 166 20.80 8.38 -15.74
C LEU A 166 20.32 9.13 -14.49
N LEU A 167 20.58 8.59 -13.29
CA LEU A 167 20.21 9.23 -12.03
C LEU A 167 21.04 10.50 -11.76
N GLU A 168 22.33 10.50 -12.11
CA GLU A 168 23.20 11.67 -11.99
C GLU A 168 22.76 12.82 -12.90
N GLU A 169 22.34 12.49 -14.14
CA GLU A 169 21.87 13.45 -15.14
C GLU A 169 20.49 14.02 -14.79
N LEU A 170 19.50 13.16 -14.47
CA LEU A 170 18.12 13.60 -14.26
C LEU A 170 17.86 14.12 -12.84
N GLN A 171 18.51 13.54 -11.83
CA GLN A 171 18.29 13.78 -10.38
C GLN A 171 16.79 13.87 -10.00
N PRO A 172 15.95 12.90 -10.40
CA PRO A 172 14.50 12.99 -10.29
C PRO A 172 14.03 13.09 -8.83
N GLY A 173 14.65 12.34 -7.92
CA GLY A 173 14.32 12.36 -6.50
C GLY A 173 14.61 13.72 -5.89
N ARG A 174 15.84 14.23 -6.09
CA ARG A 174 16.25 15.56 -5.59
C ARG A 174 15.34 16.68 -6.08
N ARG A 175 15.12 16.77 -7.40
CA ARG A 175 14.38 17.88 -8.00
C ARG A 175 12.92 17.89 -7.55
N VAL A 176 12.26 16.73 -7.57
CA VAL A 176 10.89 16.60 -7.07
C VAL A 176 10.82 16.87 -5.57
N PHE A 177 11.82 16.44 -4.80
CA PHE A 177 11.85 16.72 -3.36
C PHE A 177 12.04 18.21 -3.06
N LEU A 178 12.93 18.90 -3.77
CA LEU A 178 13.12 20.34 -3.63
C LEU A 178 11.86 21.11 -4.02
N TRP A 179 11.25 20.76 -5.15
CA TRP A 179 9.95 21.28 -5.56
C TRP A 179 8.90 21.11 -4.46
N LEU A 180 8.79 19.89 -3.90
CA LEU A 180 7.83 19.58 -2.85
C LEU A 180 8.01 20.46 -1.62
N LEU A 181 9.26 20.70 -1.21
CA LEU A 181 9.61 21.56 -0.08
C LEU A 181 9.34 23.05 -0.37
N GLN A 182 9.76 23.55 -1.54
CA GLN A 182 9.62 24.96 -1.92
C GLN A 182 8.16 25.36 -2.14
N SER A 183 7.37 24.48 -2.75
CA SER A 183 5.95 24.71 -3.00
C SER A 183 5.05 24.47 -1.78
N GLY A 184 5.59 23.96 -0.67
CA GLY A 184 4.83 23.58 0.52
C GLY A 184 3.89 22.38 0.30
N GLN A 185 3.98 21.69 -0.84
CA GLN A 185 3.10 20.58 -1.21
C GLN A 185 3.22 19.37 -0.27
N TYR A 186 4.31 19.24 0.48
CA TYR A 186 4.48 18.19 1.49
C TYR A 186 3.43 18.24 2.61
N MET A 187 2.88 19.43 2.90
CA MET A 187 1.83 19.60 3.92
C MET A 187 0.45 19.19 3.39
N HIS A 188 0.27 19.15 2.07
CA HIS A 188 -1.02 18.85 1.48
C HIS A 188 -1.35 17.36 1.58
N ARG A 189 -2.65 17.07 1.75
CA ARG A 189 -3.19 15.70 1.80
C ARG A 189 -2.80 14.87 0.58
N SER A 190 -2.75 15.52 -0.59
CA SER A 190 -2.37 14.92 -1.87
C SER A 190 -0.96 14.33 -1.84
N CYS A 191 -0.04 14.84 -1.02
CA CYS A 191 1.28 14.25 -0.80
C CYS A 191 1.23 13.15 0.26
N VAL A 192 0.69 13.46 1.45
CA VAL A 192 0.70 12.56 2.60
C VAL A 192 -0.02 11.23 2.33
N ASP A 193 -1.19 11.29 1.69
CA ASP A 193 -2.05 10.12 1.46
C ASP A 193 -1.73 9.38 0.15
N ASN A 194 -0.85 9.92 -0.69
CA ASN A 194 -0.47 9.29 -1.95
C ASN A 194 0.74 8.37 -1.77
N VAL A 195 0.46 7.13 -1.33
CA VAL A 195 1.47 6.10 -1.09
C VAL A 195 2.33 5.81 -2.34
N PRO A 196 1.76 5.64 -3.56
CA PRO A 196 2.57 5.43 -4.77
C PRO A 196 3.58 6.56 -5.03
N PHE A 197 3.16 7.82 -4.87
CA PHE A 197 4.06 8.97 -5.00
C PHE A 197 5.21 8.92 -3.99
N LEU A 198 4.91 8.66 -2.70
CA LEU A 198 5.95 8.56 -1.66
C LEU A 198 6.90 7.39 -1.93
N GLU A 199 6.39 6.25 -2.39
CA GLU A 199 7.20 5.09 -2.75
C GLU A 199 8.17 5.41 -3.91
N LEU A 200 7.70 6.10 -4.95
CA LEU A 200 8.52 6.56 -6.08
C LEU A 200 9.55 7.61 -5.66
N LEU A 201 9.14 8.59 -4.86
CA LEU A 201 10.04 9.64 -4.40
C LEU A 201 11.18 9.08 -3.54
N VAL A 202 10.83 8.23 -2.57
CA VAL A 202 11.81 7.56 -1.70
C VAL A 202 12.73 6.64 -2.51
N HIS A 203 12.19 5.93 -3.50
CA HIS A 203 12.96 5.08 -4.39
C HIS A 203 14.11 5.82 -5.07
N PHE A 204 13.82 6.97 -5.68
CA PHE A 204 14.85 7.78 -6.33
C PHE A 204 15.78 8.44 -5.34
N LEU A 205 15.28 9.01 -4.23
CA LEU A 205 16.12 9.63 -3.21
C LEU A 205 17.13 8.66 -2.60
N LEU A 206 16.73 7.41 -2.32
CA LEU A 206 17.65 6.41 -1.78
C LEU A 206 18.75 6.04 -2.79
N ARG A 207 18.41 5.90 -4.07
CA ARG A 207 19.40 5.58 -5.12
C ARG A 207 20.32 6.73 -5.47
N GLU A 208 19.87 7.97 -5.27
CA GLU A 208 20.71 9.16 -5.33
C GLU A 208 21.59 9.36 -4.08
N GLY A 209 21.51 8.47 -3.09
CA GLY A 209 22.28 8.58 -1.84
C GLY A 209 21.76 9.64 -0.86
N ARG A 210 20.51 10.09 -1.03
CA ARG A 210 19.89 11.18 -0.24
C ARG A 210 19.08 10.70 0.95
N GLN A 211 19.55 9.63 1.58
CA GLN A 211 18.88 9.08 2.77
C GLN A 211 18.88 10.08 3.94
N LYS A 212 19.92 10.92 4.04
CA LYS A 212 20.02 11.95 5.08
C LYS A 212 18.89 12.97 5.00
N GLU A 213 18.53 13.38 3.80
CA GLU A 213 17.42 14.31 3.53
C GLU A 213 16.07 13.70 3.91
N LEU A 214 15.87 12.39 3.70
CA LEU A 214 14.66 11.68 4.17
C LEU A 214 14.55 11.71 5.70
N TRP A 215 15.66 11.52 6.41
CA TRP A 215 15.68 11.62 7.87
C TRP A 215 15.45 13.05 8.37
N GLN A 216 15.98 14.06 7.66
CA GLN A 216 15.67 15.46 7.95
C GLN A 216 14.20 15.77 7.72
N TRP A 217 13.63 15.24 6.63
CA TRP A 217 12.20 15.38 6.36
C TRP A 217 11.38 14.78 7.50
N LEU A 218 11.71 13.56 7.94
CA LEU A 218 11.02 12.89 9.04
C LEU A 218 11.04 13.69 10.35
N LYS A 219 12.07 14.51 10.58
CA LYS A 219 12.19 15.38 11.76
C LYS A 219 11.30 16.62 11.73
N LEU A 220 10.75 16.99 10.57
CA LEU A 220 9.85 18.14 10.45
C LEU A 220 8.60 17.94 11.31
N ASP A 221 8.20 19.01 11.99
CA ASP A 221 6.96 19.04 12.76
C ASP A 221 5.82 19.60 11.91
N PHE A 222 5.13 18.72 11.19
CA PHE A 222 3.86 19.06 10.59
C PHE A 222 2.86 17.92 10.73
N GLN A 223 1.62 18.31 10.99
CA GLN A 223 0.50 17.42 11.14
C GLN A 223 -0.19 17.26 9.79
N ALA A 224 -0.40 16.02 9.36
CA ALA A 224 -1.14 15.75 8.14
C ALA A 224 -2.59 16.24 8.29
N PRO A 225 -3.13 16.92 7.28
CA PRO A 225 -4.50 17.41 7.33
C PRO A 225 -5.48 16.25 7.48
N ASP A 226 -6.56 16.53 8.22
CA ASP A 226 -7.69 15.63 8.33
C ASP A 226 -8.36 15.47 6.95
N PRO A 227 -8.93 14.29 6.67
CA PRO A 227 -9.79 14.14 5.50
C PRO A 227 -11.04 15.03 5.67
N PRO A 228 -11.73 15.41 4.58
CA PRO A 228 -12.93 16.24 4.65
C PRO A 228 -14.06 15.56 5.41
N GLU A 229 -14.05 14.22 5.50
CA GLU A 229 -14.97 13.45 6.35
C GLU A 229 -14.63 13.52 7.85
N GLY A 230 -13.55 14.21 8.23
CA GLY A 230 -12.99 14.26 9.58
C GLY A 230 -12.12 13.04 9.91
N ALA A 231 -11.30 13.18 10.95
CA ALA A 231 -10.45 12.08 11.43
C ALA A 231 -11.28 10.79 11.63
N PRO A 232 -10.76 9.60 11.28
CA PRO A 232 -11.52 8.35 11.39
C PRO A 232 -12.13 8.19 12.79
N ARG A 233 -13.37 7.70 12.90
CA ARG A 233 -14.11 7.62 14.19
C ARG A 233 -13.34 6.91 15.31
N ASN A 234 -12.40 6.02 15.00
CA ASN A 234 -11.59 5.32 15.99
C ASN A 234 -10.44 6.17 16.57
N THR A 235 -10.12 7.32 15.94
CA THR A 235 -9.07 8.28 16.37
C THR A 235 -9.60 9.35 17.30
N THR A 236 -10.91 9.62 17.31
CA THR A 236 -11.50 10.67 18.15
C THR A 236 -11.42 10.34 19.63
N TYR A 237 -11.43 9.05 19.99
CA TYR A 237 -11.47 8.56 21.37
C TYR A 237 -10.14 8.57 22.13
N SER A 238 -9.00 8.74 21.46
CA SER A 238 -7.69 8.73 22.13
C SER A 238 -6.75 9.73 21.50
N TYR A 239 -6.18 10.61 22.32
CA TYR A 239 -5.19 11.61 21.90
C TYR A 239 -4.02 10.94 21.17
N LYS A 240 -3.50 9.83 21.70
CA LYS A 240 -2.42 9.04 21.08
C LYS A 240 -2.76 8.59 19.66
N LYS A 241 -3.96 8.03 19.46
CA LYS A 241 -4.41 7.60 18.13
C LYS A 241 -4.53 8.76 17.15
N ARG A 242 -4.99 9.91 17.63
CA ARG A 242 -5.07 11.15 16.85
C ARG A 242 -3.68 11.62 16.43
N MET A 243 -2.71 11.66 17.34
CA MET A 243 -1.33 12.05 17.03
C MET A 243 -0.66 11.09 16.05
N VAL A 244 -0.81 9.77 16.24
CA VAL A 244 -0.33 8.76 15.28
C VAL A 244 -0.96 8.97 13.90
N HIS A 245 -2.24 9.36 13.84
CA HIS A 245 -2.91 9.69 12.57
C HIS A 245 -2.37 10.96 11.93
N TYR A 246 -2.09 12.01 12.71
CA TYR A 246 -1.50 13.25 12.22
C TYR A 246 -0.08 13.05 11.68
N TYR A 247 0.72 12.19 12.31
CA TYR A 247 2.07 11.86 11.83
C TYR A 247 2.13 10.57 10.98
N ARG A 248 0.99 10.10 10.44
CA ARG A 248 0.90 8.88 9.61
C ARG A 248 1.84 8.88 8.40
N TRP A 249 2.13 10.07 7.87
CA TRP A 249 3.03 10.26 6.74
C TRP A 249 4.45 9.75 7.04
N ARG A 250 4.94 9.88 8.29
CA ARG A 250 6.25 9.34 8.69
C ARG A 250 6.29 7.83 8.61
N GLY A 251 5.23 7.17 9.06
CA GLY A 251 5.13 5.72 9.00
C GLY A 251 5.11 5.21 7.56
N ARG A 252 4.42 5.93 6.66
CA ARG A 252 4.44 5.63 5.22
C ARG A 252 5.82 5.85 4.61
N LEU A 253 6.47 6.97 4.92
CA LEU A 253 7.83 7.27 4.46
C LEU A 253 8.81 6.17 4.88
N LEU A 254 8.80 5.77 6.16
CA LEU A 254 9.63 4.69 6.68
C LEU A 254 9.32 3.34 6.03
N ALA A 255 8.03 3.04 5.83
CA ALA A 255 7.63 1.82 5.12
C ALA A 255 8.19 1.83 3.69
N SER A 256 8.08 2.94 2.96
CA SER A 256 8.65 3.09 1.63
C SER A 256 10.18 2.97 1.63
N MET A 257 10.87 3.48 2.66
CA MET A 257 12.33 3.33 2.78
C MET A 257 12.71 1.85 2.93
N VAL A 258 12.07 1.16 3.88
CA VAL A 258 12.31 -0.26 4.15
C VAL A 258 11.98 -1.13 2.93
N GLN A 259 10.88 -0.86 2.24
CA GLN A 259 10.53 -1.54 0.99
C GLN A 259 11.59 -1.42 -0.09
N ASN A 260 12.05 -0.19 -0.34
CA ASN A 260 13.02 0.09 -1.40
C ASN A 260 14.38 -0.55 -1.10
N VAL A 261 14.82 -0.51 0.16
CA VAL A 261 16.04 -1.18 0.59
C VAL A 261 15.92 -2.70 0.49
N MET A 262 14.78 -3.28 0.84
CA MET A 262 14.57 -4.72 0.68
C MET A 262 14.47 -5.16 -0.78
N ASN A 263 14.06 -4.27 -1.68
CA ASN A 263 13.79 -4.55 -3.09
C ASN A 263 12.76 -5.68 -3.29
N ILE A 264 11.74 -5.71 -2.42
CA ILE A 264 10.66 -6.71 -2.45
C ILE A 264 9.31 -6.00 -2.53
N SER A 265 8.49 -6.38 -3.50
CA SER A 265 7.13 -5.89 -3.63
C SER A 265 6.25 -6.41 -2.49
N TRP A 266 5.42 -5.51 -1.94
CA TRP A 266 4.34 -5.86 -0.99
C TRP A 266 3.37 -6.87 -1.57
N GLN A 267 3.06 -6.68 -2.85
CA GLN A 267 2.17 -7.51 -3.64
C GLN A 267 3.05 -8.42 -4.51
N PRO A 268 3.47 -9.59 -3.99
CA PRO A 268 4.13 -10.59 -4.81
C PRO A 268 3.20 -10.91 -5.98
N LEU A 269 3.77 -10.98 -7.17
CA LEU A 269 3.06 -11.50 -8.31
C LEU A 269 2.86 -13.01 -8.06
N PRO A 270 1.63 -13.54 -8.20
CA PRO A 270 1.37 -14.95 -7.99
C PRO A 270 2.29 -15.79 -8.88
N GLY A 271 2.90 -16.83 -8.31
CA GLY A 271 3.84 -17.72 -9.00
C GLY A 271 5.26 -17.18 -9.20
N LYS A 272 5.60 -15.97 -8.73
CA LYS A 272 6.99 -15.47 -8.74
C LYS A 272 7.59 -15.45 -7.34
N THR A 273 8.64 -16.24 -7.15
CA THR A 273 9.47 -16.18 -5.94
C THR A 273 10.37 -14.96 -6.00
N GLN A 274 10.27 -14.10 -4.99
CA GLN A 274 11.18 -12.96 -4.82
C GLN A 274 12.40 -13.41 -4.02
N VAL A 275 13.58 -12.93 -4.39
CA VAL A 275 14.83 -13.29 -3.69
C VAL A 275 15.19 -12.17 -2.72
N LEU A 276 15.16 -12.46 -1.42
CA LEU A 276 15.65 -11.57 -0.36
C LEU A 276 17.15 -11.74 -0.20
N ARG A 277 17.89 -10.64 -0.11
CA ARG A 277 19.29 -10.65 0.31
C ARG A 277 19.41 -10.32 1.80
N ALA A 278 20.28 -11.01 2.52
CA ALA A 278 20.49 -10.76 3.95
C ALA A 278 20.96 -9.32 4.21
N GLY A 279 21.89 -8.79 3.39
CA GLY A 279 22.36 -7.41 3.54
C GLY A 279 21.26 -6.36 3.36
N ASN A 280 20.27 -6.64 2.50
CA ASN A 280 19.11 -5.76 2.33
C ASN A 280 18.19 -5.81 3.55
N LEU A 281 17.98 -7.00 4.13
CA LEU A 281 17.25 -7.17 5.38
C LEU A 281 17.93 -6.43 6.53
N HIS A 282 19.26 -6.56 6.67
CA HIS A 282 20.03 -5.87 7.71
C HIS A 282 19.91 -4.35 7.59
N SER A 283 19.98 -3.83 6.37
CA SER A 283 19.80 -2.41 6.10
C SER A 283 18.39 -1.93 6.46
N ALA A 284 17.36 -2.74 6.19
CA ALA A 284 15.99 -2.46 6.59
C ALA A 284 15.79 -2.46 8.12
N ILE A 285 16.41 -3.42 8.83
CA ILE A 285 16.43 -3.45 10.30
C ILE A 285 17.17 -2.22 10.83
N GLY A 286 18.26 -1.79 10.19
CA GLY A 286 18.97 -0.55 10.52
C GLY A 286 18.07 0.69 10.43
N ILE A 287 17.26 0.82 9.37
CA ILE A 287 16.27 1.90 9.27
C ILE A 287 15.26 1.86 10.41
N ILE A 288 14.79 0.67 10.81
CA ILE A 288 13.87 0.53 11.94
C ILE A 288 14.58 0.94 13.24
N ALA A 289 15.81 0.49 13.46
CA ALA A 289 16.63 0.83 14.62
C ALA A 289 16.82 2.34 14.74
N ASP A 290 17.20 3.01 13.63
CA ASP A 290 17.38 4.45 13.57
C ASP A 290 16.08 5.21 13.91
N ALA A 291 14.94 4.73 13.40
CA ALA A 291 13.65 5.34 13.70
C ALA A 291 13.22 5.14 15.17
N VAL A 292 13.49 3.96 15.74
CA VAL A 292 13.29 3.68 17.17
C VAL A 292 14.21 4.55 18.02
N ASN A 293 15.47 4.70 17.64
CA ASN A 293 16.43 5.55 18.34
C ASN A 293 16.01 7.01 18.27
N LEU A 294 15.50 7.47 17.12
CA LEU A 294 14.95 8.82 16.98
C LEU A 294 13.74 9.02 17.90
N GLN A 295 12.85 8.03 18.00
CA GLN A 295 11.71 8.07 18.91
C GLN A 295 12.16 8.10 20.39
N LYS A 296 13.13 7.26 20.77
CA LYS A 296 13.69 7.17 22.13
C LYS A 296 14.55 8.37 22.52
N SER A 297 15.13 9.08 21.55
CA SER A 297 15.96 10.26 21.78
C SER A 297 15.19 11.40 22.45
N VAL A 298 13.86 11.28 22.50
CA VAL A 298 12.99 12.31 23.00
C VAL A 298 12.26 11.85 24.25
N SER A 299 12.30 12.69 25.29
CA SER A 299 11.76 12.38 26.61
C SER A 299 10.23 12.25 26.58
N MET A 300 9.71 11.04 26.78
CA MET A 300 8.28 10.75 26.95
C MET A 300 7.84 10.83 28.42
N LYS A 301 8.30 11.86 29.15
CA LYS A 301 7.87 12.11 30.53
C LYS A 301 6.62 12.98 30.52
N GLY A 302 5.62 12.63 31.34
CA GLY A 302 4.38 13.40 31.47
C GLY A 302 3.22 12.83 30.64
N GLU A 303 2.16 13.62 30.51
CA GLU A 303 0.97 13.21 29.77
C GLU A 303 1.26 13.18 28.26
N PRO A 304 0.56 12.32 27.49
CA PRO A 304 0.73 12.24 26.04
C PRO A 304 0.66 13.58 25.31
N LYS A 305 -0.15 14.54 25.81
CA LYS A 305 -0.29 15.87 25.20
C LYS A 305 0.99 16.72 25.24
N ASP A 306 1.88 16.42 26.18
CA ASP A 306 3.14 17.13 26.38
C ASP A 306 4.29 16.45 25.62
N TRP A 307 4.01 15.31 24.97
CA TRP A 307 5.03 14.60 24.22
C TRP A 307 5.36 15.34 22.92
N PRO A 308 6.64 15.60 22.65
CA PRO A 308 7.09 16.23 21.42
C PRO A 308 6.77 15.40 20.19
N HIS A 309 6.73 16.05 19.03
CA HIS A 309 6.25 15.47 17.78
C HIS A 309 6.97 14.18 17.37
N LEU A 310 8.26 14.04 17.68
CA LEU A 310 9.08 12.87 17.34
C LEU A 310 8.73 11.61 18.16
N ALA A 311 7.99 11.74 19.26
CA ALA A 311 7.43 10.57 19.94
C ALA A 311 6.41 9.82 19.05
N TRP A 312 5.79 10.55 18.11
CA TRP A 312 4.75 10.06 17.21
C TRP A 312 5.34 9.60 15.88
N ILE A 313 6.15 8.54 15.92
CA ILE A 313 6.66 7.86 14.72
C ILE A 313 5.90 6.54 14.58
N PRO A 314 4.95 6.40 13.62
CA PRO A 314 4.19 5.18 13.44
C PRO A 314 5.07 4.09 12.82
N LEU A 315 5.56 3.17 13.65
CA LEU A 315 6.45 2.08 13.22
C LEU A 315 5.71 0.77 12.91
N GLY A 316 4.47 0.64 13.37
CA GLY A 316 3.74 -0.63 13.37
C GLY A 316 3.62 -1.25 11.98
N HIS A 317 3.29 -0.46 10.95
CA HIS A 317 3.17 -0.98 9.58
C HIS A 317 4.52 -1.47 9.03
N THR A 318 5.59 -0.71 9.26
CA THR A 318 6.95 -1.03 8.80
C THR A 318 7.51 -2.26 9.49
N ILE A 319 7.34 -2.39 10.80
CA ILE A 319 7.75 -3.58 11.56
C ILE A 319 6.92 -4.79 11.13
N THR A 320 5.58 -4.65 11.10
CA THR A 320 4.69 -5.74 10.65
C THR A 320 5.10 -6.30 9.29
N TYR A 321 5.55 -5.42 8.38
CA TYR A 321 6.00 -5.80 7.06
C TYR A 321 7.22 -6.71 7.12
N VAL A 322 8.27 -6.28 7.81
CA VAL A 322 9.51 -7.07 7.95
C VAL A 322 9.22 -8.38 8.68
N VAL A 323 8.45 -8.34 9.77
CA VAL A 323 8.07 -9.56 10.49
C VAL A 323 7.30 -10.52 9.60
N LYS A 324 6.26 -10.07 8.89
CA LYS A 324 5.51 -10.95 7.99
C LYS A 324 6.38 -11.51 6.87
N LEU A 325 7.36 -10.75 6.39
CA LEU A 325 8.27 -11.20 5.35
C LEU A 325 9.16 -12.35 5.87
N LEU A 326 9.66 -12.24 7.10
CA LEU A 326 10.47 -13.28 7.74
C LEU A 326 9.64 -14.50 8.15
N THR A 327 8.45 -14.29 8.74
CA THR A 327 7.66 -15.39 9.32
C THR A 327 6.73 -16.08 8.32
N ARG A 328 6.23 -15.38 7.29
CA ARG A 328 5.24 -15.96 6.36
C ARG A 328 5.81 -16.43 5.02
N ARG A 329 6.95 -15.90 4.59
CA ARG A 329 7.39 -16.04 3.20
C ARG A 329 8.70 -16.80 3.00
N LEU A 330 9.43 -17.10 4.08
CA LEU A 330 10.54 -18.07 4.06
C LEU A 330 10.05 -19.53 4.10
N GLN A 331 8.73 -19.78 4.11
CA GLN A 331 8.17 -21.12 4.00
C GLN A 331 8.20 -21.63 2.54
N PRO A 332 8.41 -22.94 2.31
CA PRO A 332 8.69 -23.47 0.97
C PRO A 332 7.51 -23.53 -0.02
N TYR A 333 6.28 -23.13 0.37
CA TYR A 333 5.15 -23.16 -0.55
C TYR A 333 4.01 -22.21 -0.13
N ASN A 334 3.87 -21.09 -0.83
CA ASN A 334 2.65 -20.27 -0.81
C ASN A 334 2.26 -19.87 -2.24
N ASP A 335 1.05 -20.26 -2.65
CA ASP A 335 0.46 -19.90 -3.95
C ASP A 335 0.40 -18.38 -4.18
N ARG A 336 0.47 -17.58 -3.11
CA ARG A 336 0.51 -16.11 -3.16
C ARG A 336 1.89 -15.54 -3.47
N GLY A 337 2.90 -16.36 -3.71
CA GLY A 337 4.27 -15.96 -4.03
C GLY A 337 5.18 -15.94 -2.80
N ASP A 338 6.30 -16.64 -2.92
CA ASP A 338 7.27 -16.83 -1.83
C ASP A 338 8.40 -15.81 -1.86
N VAL A 339 9.03 -15.59 -0.71
CA VAL A 339 10.26 -14.80 -0.60
C VAL A 339 11.33 -15.77 -0.11
N LYS A 340 12.26 -16.15 -0.97
CA LYS A 340 13.38 -17.01 -0.55
C LYS A 340 14.58 -16.15 -0.21
N LEU A 341 15.28 -16.49 0.85
CA LEU A 341 16.61 -15.94 1.09
C LEU A 341 17.51 -16.40 -0.06
N LYS A 342 18.38 -15.52 -0.56
CA LYS A 342 19.34 -15.85 -1.61
C LYS A 342 20.25 -16.98 -1.12
N ASP A 343 20.52 -17.95 -1.99
CA ASP A 343 21.39 -19.08 -1.64
C ASP A 343 22.76 -18.58 -1.13
N GLY A 344 23.19 -19.12 0.02
CA GLY A 344 24.43 -18.74 0.71
C GLY A 344 24.33 -17.52 1.63
N ASP A 345 23.27 -16.70 1.52
CA ASP A 345 23.06 -15.60 2.46
C ASP A 345 22.64 -16.16 3.83
N ARG A 346 23.14 -15.55 4.91
CA ARG A 346 22.76 -15.87 6.30
C ARG A 346 22.24 -14.64 7.02
N ILE A 347 21.16 -14.81 7.76
CA ILE A 347 20.61 -13.73 8.59
C ILE A 347 21.43 -13.65 9.87
N ASP A 348 22.12 -12.53 10.08
CA ASP A 348 22.77 -12.19 11.35
C ASP A 348 21.79 -12.27 12.54
N PRO A 349 22.03 -13.19 13.50
CA PRO A 349 21.20 -13.33 14.70
C PRO A 349 21.09 -12.06 15.53
N ALA A 350 22.17 -11.29 15.68
CA ALA A 350 22.15 -10.08 16.52
C ALA A 350 21.19 -9.02 15.96
N ARG A 351 21.14 -8.88 14.63
CA ARG A 351 20.16 -8.01 13.95
C ARG A 351 18.74 -8.53 14.08
N TYR A 352 18.57 -9.85 14.10
CA TYR A 352 17.27 -10.45 14.32
C TYR A 352 16.75 -10.19 15.75
N ASP A 353 17.62 -10.31 16.75
CA ASP A 353 17.33 -9.96 18.15
C ASP A 353 16.95 -8.48 18.31
N GLU A 354 17.64 -7.57 17.61
CA GLU A 354 17.25 -6.16 17.55
C GLU A 354 15.81 -6.01 17.05
N LEU A 355 15.44 -6.69 15.96
CA LEU A 355 14.09 -6.64 15.41
C LEU A 355 13.05 -7.19 16.40
N ILE A 356 13.36 -8.28 17.11
CA ILE A 356 12.51 -8.83 18.19
C ILE A 356 12.28 -7.77 19.27
N ALA A 357 13.35 -7.11 19.72
CA ALA A 357 13.26 -6.07 20.76
C ALA A 357 12.47 -4.84 20.30
N TYR A 358 12.50 -4.51 19.00
CA TYR A 358 11.73 -3.41 18.43
C TYR A 358 10.28 -3.75 18.12
N ALA A 359 9.94 -5.03 17.94
CA ALA A 359 8.60 -5.44 17.53
C ALA A 359 7.48 -4.90 18.44
N PRO A 360 7.59 -4.91 19.79
CA PRO A 360 6.59 -4.30 20.66
C PRO A 360 6.47 -2.78 20.50
N LEU A 361 7.59 -2.08 20.30
CA LEU A 361 7.65 -0.62 20.16
C LEU A 361 6.91 -0.11 18.92
N GLY A 362 6.82 -0.94 17.88
CA GLY A 362 6.05 -0.66 16.67
C GLY A 362 4.62 -0.22 16.92
N PHE A 363 4.05 -0.69 18.02
CA PHE A 363 2.64 -0.59 18.30
C PHE A 363 2.34 0.09 19.64
N ASP A 364 3.35 0.25 20.50
CA ASP A 364 3.24 0.79 21.86
C ASP A 364 2.69 2.23 21.92
N VAL A 365 2.98 3.05 20.91
CA VAL A 365 2.52 4.45 20.83
C VAL A 365 0.98 4.58 20.93
N ALA A 366 0.22 3.52 20.66
CA ALA A 366 -1.25 3.53 20.72
C ALA A 366 -1.86 2.76 21.91
N VAL A 367 -1.07 2.14 22.79
CA VAL A 367 -1.54 0.95 23.53
C VAL A 367 -1.71 1.15 25.03
N HIS A 368 -0.86 1.95 25.68
CA HIS A 368 -0.84 2.04 27.15
C HIS A 368 -2.17 2.45 27.82
N GLU A 369 -3.11 3.07 27.10
CA GLU A 369 -4.43 3.46 27.66
C GLU A 369 -5.56 2.45 27.38
N LEU A 370 -5.34 1.43 26.55
CA LEU A 370 -6.38 0.44 26.17
C LEU A 370 -6.41 -0.80 27.06
N ALA A 371 -5.63 -0.81 28.13
CA ALA A 371 -5.56 -1.90 29.12
C ALA A 371 -6.91 -2.25 29.77
N ARG A 372 -7.97 -1.44 29.58
CA ARG A 372 -9.32 -1.74 30.09
C ARG A 372 -10.28 -2.43 29.12
N THR A 373 -10.07 -2.42 27.79
CA THR A 373 -11.08 -3.00 26.86
C THR A 373 -10.59 -3.65 25.58
N ASP A 374 -9.33 -3.51 25.15
CA ASP A 374 -8.90 -4.03 23.84
C ASP A 374 -7.57 -4.81 23.90
N LYS A 375 -7.44 -5.71 24.89
CA LYS A 375 -6.34 -6.69 25.06
C LYS A 375 -5.94 -7.39 23.75
N TRP A 376 -6.87 -7.49 22.81
CA TRP A 376 -6.69 -8.13 21.51
C TRP A 376 -5.56 -7.53 20.66
N ARG A 377 -5.35 -6.21 20.69
CA ARG A 377 -4.27 -5.59 19.90
C ARG A 377 -2.89 -5.95 20.45
N ASP A 378 -2.71 -5.87 21.76
CA ASP A 378 -1.46 -6.20 22.45
C ASP A 378 -1.06 -7.65 22.17
N THR A 379 -2.06 -8.52 22.12
CA THR A 379 -1.89 -9.91 21.70
C THR A 379 -1.29 -10.01 20.30
N TRP A 380 -1.73 -9.23 19.31
CA TRP A 380 -1.16 -9.29 17.94
C TRP A 380 0.32 -8.92 17.87
N MET A 381 0.75 -7.96 18.67
CA MET A 381 2.17 -7.57 18.73
C MET A 381 3.00 -8.72 19.30
N ARG A 382 2.50 -9.32 20.39
CA ARG A 382 3.12 -10.48 21.00
C ARG A 382 3.17 -11.65 20.03
N ILE A 383 2.14 -11.84 19.19
CA ILE A 383 2.11 -12.89 18.16
C ILE A 383 3.22 -12.67 17.13
N ASP A 384 3.37 -11.45 16.62
CA ASP A 384 4.43 -11.16 15.64
C ASP A 384 5.82 -11.34 16.28
N ALA A 385 6.05 -10.91 17.52
CA ALA A 385 7.29 -11.18 18.26
C ALA A 385 7.51 -12.68 18.54
N ALA A 386 6.47 -13.42 18.93
CA ALA A 386 6.56 -14.85 19.18
C ALA A 386 6.88 -15.64 17.91
N ASN A 387 6.34 -15.24 16.77
CA ASN A 387 6.70 -15.84 15.48
C ASN A 387 8.15 -15.53 15.12
N LEU A 388 8.66 -14.33 15.42
CA LEU A 388 10.09 -14.04 15.26
C LEU A 388 10.95 -15.00 16.11
N HIS A 389 10.60 -15.17 17.39
CA HIS A 389 11.31 -16.14 18.25
C HIS A 389 11.23 -17.57 17.71
N LEU A 390 10.07 -17.97 17.19
CA LEU A 390 9.87 -19.30 16.60
C LEU A 390 10.84 -19.56 15.44
N HIS A 391 11.04 -18.56 14.58
CA HIS A 391 11.89 -18.64 13.40
C HIS A 391 13.27 -17.98 13.60
N HIS A 392 13.76 -17.88 14.85
CA HIS A 392 15.05 -17.28 15.11
C HIS A 392 16.18 -18.10 14.45
N PRO A 393 17.12 -17.48 13.71
CA PRO A 393 18.08 -18.23 12.89
C PRO A 393 19.08 -19.08 13.69
N SER A 394 19.38 -18.71 14.95
CA SER A 394 20.37 -19.42 15.78
C SER A 394 19.80 -20.03 17.05
N SER A 395 18.61 -19.63 17.47
CA SER A 395 18.04 -19.99 18.78
C SER A 395 16.51 -19.94 18.74
N PRO A 396 15.89 -20.79 17.89
CA PRO A 396 14.44 -20.84 17.79
C PRO A 396 13.82 -21.15 19.16
N SER A 397 12.75 -20.45 19.52
CA SER A 397 12.07 -20.61 20.81
C SER A 397 10.57 -20.50 20.67
N ALA A 398 9.86 -21.52 21.17
CA ALA A 398 8.41 -21.58 21.19
C ALA A 398 7.79 -21.04 22.50
N GLU A 399 8.60 -20.62 23.47
CA GLU A 399 8.11 -20.13 24.78
C GLU A 399 7.18 -18.91 24.67
N PRO A 400 7.50 -17.87 23.88
CA PRO A 400 6.61 -16.73 23.73
C PRO A 400 5.29 -17.13 23.05
N LEU A 401 5.33 -18.09 22.12
CA LEU A 401 4.14 -18.61 21.47
C LEU A 401 3.25 -19.37 22.46
N LEU A 402 3.82 -20.23 23.31
CA LEU A 402 3.10 -20.96 24.34
C LEU A 402 2.34 -20.02 25.28
N HIS A 403 2.98 -18.93 25.73
CA HIS A 403 2.33 -17.94 26.57
C HIS A 403 1.09 -17.33 25.89
N ILE A 404 1.18 -17.05 24.58
CA ILE A 404 0.06 -16.49 23.81
C ILE A 404 -1.03 -17.54 23.57
N LEU A 405 -0.65 -18.79 23.27
CA LEU A 405 -1.60 -19.88 23.10
C LEU A 405 -2.39 -20.12 24.38
N ARG A 406 -1.75 -20.08 25.56
CA ARG A 406 -2.46 -20.17 26.84
C ARG A 406 -3.47 -19.03 27.04
N LEU A 407 -3.17 -17.84 26.53
CA LEU A 407 -4.07 -16.69 26.62
C LEU A 407 -5.26 -16.77 25.64
N LEU A 408 -5.03 -17.29 24.43
CA LEU A 408 -6.00 -17.24 23.33
C LEU A 408 -6.73 -18.55 23.07
N MET A 409 -6.08 -19.66 23.38
CA MET A 409 -6.52 -21.03 23.14
C MET A 409 -6.42 -21.87 24.44
N PRO A 410 -7.09 -21.45 25.54
CA PRO A 410 -7.12 -22.19 26.80
C PRO A 410 -7.67 -23.62 26.62
N ASP A 411 -7.58 -24.43 27.67
CA ASP A 411 -8.03 -25.82 27.67
C ASP A 411 -9.51 -25.95 27.32
N GLN A 412 -10.34 -25.07 27.87
CA GLN A 412 -11.75 -25.00 27.53
C GLN A 412 -11.99 -23.94 26.44
N ARG A 413 -12.51 -24.37 25.29
CA ARG A 413 -12.82 -23.46 24.18
C ARG A 413 -13.80 -22.34 24.56
N SER A 414 -14.67 -22.58 25.53
CA SER A 414 -15.60 -21.58 26.11
C SER A 414 -14.91 -20.42 26.83
N GLU A 415 -13.68 -20.61 27.31
CA GLU A 415 -12.88 -19.56 27.96
C GLU A 415 -12.15 -18.65 26.95
N SER A 416 -12.12 -19.05 25.67
CA SER A 416 -11.50 -18.25 24.62
C SER A 416 -12.28 -16.96 24.35
N ASN A 417 -11.58 -15.92 23.92
CA ASN A 417 -12.22 -14.68 23.52
C ASN A 417 -13.16 -14.92 22.31
N PRO A 418 -14.46 -14.57 22.40
CA PRO A 418 -15.41 -14.84 21.31
C PRO A 418 -15.06 -14.11 20.01
N LYS A 419 -14.47 -12.92 20.08
CA LYS A 419 -14.00 -12.19 18.88
C LYS A 419 -12.84 -12.92 18.21
N PHE A 420 -11.96 -13.54 18.99
CA PHE A 420 -10.89 -14.36 18.44
C PHE A 420 -11.44 -15.59 17.75
N LEU A 421 -12.35 -16.32 18.41
CA LEU A 421 -12.99 -17.50 17.82
C LEU A 421 -13.73 -17.17 16.52
N ALA A 422 -14.49 -16.06 16.50
CA ALA A 422 -15.15 -15.59 15.28
C ALA A 422 -14.13 -15.27 14.17
N ALA A 423 -13.07 -14.53 14.48
CA ALA A 423 -12.02 -14.23 13.51
C ALA A 423 -11.31 -15.49 13.00
N LEU A 424 -11.06 -16.47 13.88
CA LEU A 424 -10.49 -17.76 13.52
C LEU A 424 -11.45 -18.54 12.61
N GLN A 425 -12.75 -18.53 12.86
CA GLN A 425 -13.76 -19.19 12.03
C GLN A 425 -13.93 -18.53 10.65
N ASP A 426 -13.88 -17.20 10.59
CA ASP A 426 -14.17 -16.46 9.35
C ASP A 426 -12.94 -16.33 8.44
N GLN A 427 -11.72 -16.39 8.99
CA GLN A 427 -10.50 -16.07 8.25
C GLN A 427 -9.61 -17.30 8.05
N ALA A 428 -9.73 -17.96 6.89
CA ALA A 428 -8.90 -19.11 6.53
C ALA A 428 -7.39 -18.82 6.62
N ALA A 429 -6.96 -17.61 6.24
CA ALA A 429 -5.56 -17.19 6.35
C ALA A 429 -5.08 -17.10 7.82
N LEU A 430 -5.98 -16.80 8.75
CA LEU A 430 -5.66 -16.76 10.17
C LEU A 430 -5.52 -18.17 10.74
N ARG A 431 -6.46 -19.08 10.42
CA ARG A 431 -6.35 -20.49 10.81
C ARG A 431 -5.09 -21.11 10.29
N SER A 432 -4.79 -20.87 9.01
CA SER A 432 -3.56 -21.35 8.39
C SER A 432 -2.33 -20.86 9.13
N ARG A 433 -2.26 -19.56 9.44
CA ARG A 433 -1.13 -19.00 10.21
C ARG A 433 -0.98 -19.68 11.58
N TRP A 434 -2.07 -19.84 12.32
CA TRP A 434 -2.05 -20.47 13.65
C TRP A 434 -1.70 -21.95 13.60
N GLY A 435 -2.28 -22.71 12.66
CA GLY A 435 -1.99 -24.13 12.49
C GLY A 435 -0.50 -24.38 12.27
N HIS A 436 0.11 -23.64 11.34
CA HIS A 436 1.57 -23.74 11.12
C HIS A 436 2.37 -23.35 12.37
N SER A 437 2.01 -22.25 13.04
CA SER A 437 2.73 -21.79 14.24
C SER A 437 2.65 -22.82 15.37
N ILE A 438 1.50 -23.47 15.57
CA ILE A 438 1.27 -24.50 16.60
C ILE A 438 2.10 -25.75 16.29
N VAL A 439 2.07 -26.22 15.04
CA VAL A 439 2.83 -27.41 14.61
C VAL A 439 4.34 -27.18 14.80
N GLU A 440 4.85 -26.05 14.31
CA GLU A 440 6.27 -25.70 14.43
C GLU A 440 6.69 -25.46 15.89
N GLY A 441 5.84 -24.80 16.68
CA GLY A 441 6.06 -24.62 18.12
C GLY A 441 6.18 -25.94 18.88
N ALA A 442 5.29 -26.90 18.58
CA ALA A 442 5.37 -28.23 19.17
C ALA A 442 6.62 -29.01 18.74
N SER A 443 7.04 -28.85 17.47
CA SER A 443 8.29 -29.42 16.95
C SER A 443 9.50 -28.89 17.73
N ILE A 444 9.59 -27.56 17.91
CA ILE A 444 10.67 -26.92 18.68
C ILE A 444 10.69 -27.37 20.15
N PHE A 445 9.52 -27.48 20.80
CA PHE A 445 9.47 -28.01 22.17
C PHE A 445 9.96 -29.45 22.26
N THR A 446 9.57 -30.30 21.29
CA THR A 446 10.02 -31.70 21.23
C THR A 446 11.54 -31.77 21.05
N GLN A 447 12.12 -30.93 20.18
CA GLN A 447 13.58 -30.85 19.97
C GLN A 447 14.33 -30.43 21.24
N HIS A 448 13.72 -29.59 22.09
CA HIS A 448 14.27 -29.19 23.38
C HIS A 448 13.96 -30.17 24.54
N GLY A 449 13.35 -31.33 24.27
CA GLY A 449 12.98 -32.32 25.30
C GLY A 449 11.78 -31.91 26.19
N LYS A 450 11.04 -30.87 25.79
CA LYS A 450 9.86 -30.34 26.49
C LYS A 450 8.59 -31.03 26.00
N HIS A 451 8.49 -32.33 26.25
CA HIS A 451 7.44 -33.17 25.68
C HIS A 451 6.03 -32.84 26.20
N GLU A 452 5.90 -32.40 27.45
CA GLU A 452 4.61 -32.02 28.03
C GLU A 452 4.06 -30.75 27.37
N GLU A 453 4.88 -29.73 27.18
CA GLU A 453 4.51 -28.51 26.48
C GLU A 453 4.20 -28.78 25.01
N ALA A 454 5.00 -29.63 24.34
CA ALA A 454 4.74 -30.04 22.97
C ALA A 454 3.37 -30.74 22.85
N ALA A 455 3.06 -31.68 23.76
CA ALA A 455 1.76 -32.37 23.80
C ALA A 455 0.60 -31.40 24.06
N TRP A 456 0.79 -30.44 24.97
CA TRP A 456 -0.23 -29.42 25.25
C TRP A 456 -0.52 -28.53 24.04
N VAL A 457 0.54 -28.07 23.34
CA VAL A 457 0.45 -27.25 22.12
C VAL A 457 -0.25 -28.03 20.99
N ARG A 458 0.13 -29.30 20.77
CA ARG A 458 -0.53 -30.19 19.80
C ARG A 458 -2.01 -30.40 20.11
N GLY A 459 -2.35 -30.56 21.39
CA GLY A 459 -3.73 -30.68 21.86
C GLY A 459 -4.63 -29.49 21.47
N ARG A 460 -4.07 -28.34 21.07
CA ARG A 460 -4.85 -27.19 20.57
C ARG A 460 -5.34 -27.38 19.14
N ILE A 461 -4.65 -28.18 18.33
CA ILE A 461 -4.98 -28.38 16.91
C ILE A 461 -6.43 -28.87 16.71
N PRO A 462 -6.86 -30.02 17.28
CA PRO A 462 -8.22 -30.52 17.07
C PRO A 462 -9.30 -29.57 17.64
N LEU A 463 -8.96 -28.75 18.65
CA LEU A 463 -9.90 -27.85 19.30
C LEU A 463 -10.14 -26.56 18.51
N TYR A 464 -9.11 -26.00 17.89
CA TYR A 464 -9.14 -24.64 17.32
C TYR A 464 -8.89 -24.60 15.81
N VAL A 465 -8.11 -25.53 15.26
CA VAL A 465 -7.70 -25.57 13.84
C VAL A 465 -7.68 -27.02 13.34
N PRO A 466 -8.84 -27.73 13.37
CA PRO A 466 -8.90 -29.17 13.09
C PRO A 466 -8.43 -29.56 11.68
N GLU A 467 -8.42 -28.63 10.73
CA GLU A 467 -7.87 -28.86 9.39
C GLU A 467 -6.34 -29.14 9.37
N PHE A 468 -5.65 -28.87 10.48
CA PHE A 468 -4.22 -29.17 10.67
C PHE A 468 -3.96 -30.51 11.37
N VAL A 469 -5.00 -31.28 11.71
CA VAL A 469 -4.82 -32.63 12.27
C VAL A 469 -4.06 -33.49 11.24
N GLY A 470 -2.98 -34.13 11.68
CA GLY A 470 -2.10 -34.95 10.82
C GLY A 470 -0.94 -34.19 10.18
N TYR A 471 -0.90 -32.85 10.23
CA TYR A 471 0.27 -32.09 9.76
C TYR A 471 1.51 -32.30 10.63
N GLU A 472 1.33 -32.75 11.88
CA GLU A 472 2.41 -33.10 12.81
C GLU A 472 3.39 -34.10 12.19
N ALA A 473 2.87 -35.16 11.57
CA ALA A 473 3.69 -36.19 10.93
C ALA A 473 4.46 -35.68 9.70
N ILE A 474 3.97 -34.63 9.05
CA ILE A 474 4.66 -33.98 7.92
C ILE A 474 5.80 -33.12 8.45
N ASP A 475 5.56 -32.38 9.53
CA ASP A 475 6.55 -31.47 10.10
C ASP A 475 7.68 -32.21 10.82
N GLU A 476 7.37 -33.30 11.54
CA GLU A 476 8.39 -34.18 12.12
C GLU A 476 9.35 -34.71 11.04
N ARG A 477 8.81 -35.18 9.91
CA ARG A 477 9.63 -35.60 8.76
C ARG A 477 10.47 -34.46 8.20
N ARG A 478 9.94 -33.23 8.12
CA ARG A 478 10.70 -32.07 7.66
C ARG A 478 11.84 -31.72 8.62
N ALA A 479 11.57 -31.75 9.92
CA ALA A 479 12.57 -31.51 10.95
C ALA A 479 13.67 -32.60 10.94
N ASP A 480 13.32 -33.86 10.70
CA ASP A 480 14.27 -34.95 10.52
C ASP A 480 15.14 -34.75 9.26
N LEU A 481 14.53 -34.36 8.14
CA LEU A 481 15.24 -34.06 6.90
C LEU A 481 16.19 -32.86 7.06
N ALA A 482 15.74 -31.78 7.70
CA ALA A 482 16.57 -30.60 7.96
C ALA A 482 17.77 -30.94 8.87
N ARG A 483 17.56 -31.76 9.91
CA ARG A 483 18.65 -32.27 10.76
C ARG A 483 19.65 -33.12 9.99
N THR A 484 19.16 -33.97 9.09
CA THR A 484 20.01 -34.81 8.24
C THR A 484 20.88 -33.94 7.30
N GLN A 485 20.32 -32.86 6.74
CA GLN A 485 21.04 -31.92 5.89
C GLN A 485 22.07 -31.07 6.65
N LEU A 486 21.74 -30.57 7.84
CA LEU A 486 22.69 -29.83 8.69
C LEU A 486 23.89 -30.70 9.09
N ASN A 487 23.64 -31.98 9.42
CA ASN A 487 24.71 -32.91 9.75
C ASN A 487 25.58 -33.28 8.53
N SER A 488 25.01 -33.33 7.32
CA SER A 488 25.81 -33.56 6.10
C SER A 488 26.69 -32.36 5.74
N ASP A 489 26.22 -31.13 5.97
CA ASP A 489 26.99 -29.92 5.67
C ASP A 489 28.12 -29.66 6.66
N GLN A 490 27.96 -30.09 7.93
CA GLN A 490 29.04 -30.03 8.92
C GLN A 490 30.13 -31.11 8.72
N GLY A 491 29.85 -32.16 7.94
CA GLY A 491 30.80 -33.23 7.63
C GLY A 491 31.72 -32.96 6.43
N ILE A 492 31.50 -31.87 5.69
CA ILE A 492 32.46 -31.42 4.68
C ILE A 492 33.53 -30.60 5.43
N GLU A 493 34.52 -31.29 5.99
CA GLU A 493 35.80 -30.67 6.32
C GLU A 493 36.32 -29.98 5.05
N VAL A 494 36.23 -28.65 5.00
CA VAL A 494 36.94 -27.87 3.99
C VAL A 494 38.40 -28.27 4.11
N PRO A 495 39.03 -28.87 3.09
CA PRO A 495 40.41 -29.33 3.19
C PRO A 495 41.27 -28.17 3.68
N GLN A 496 41.93 -28.38 4.82
CA GLN A 496 42.88 -27.43 5.37
C GLN A 496 43.90 -27.09 4.27
N SER A 497 43.85 -25.84 3.80
CA SER A 497 44.90 -25.18 3.03
C SER A 497 45.56 -26.01 1.90
N MET A 498 45.07 -25.85 0.67
CA MET A 498 46.01 -25.78 -0.45
C MET A 498 46.99 -24.62 -0.15
N GLN A 499 48.21 -24.97 0.23
CA GLN A 499 49.32 -24.04 0.38
C GLN A 499 49.41 -23.19 -0.90
N ARG A 500 49.19 -21.89 -0.76
CA ARG A 500 49.45 -20.94 -1.84
C ARG A 500 50.95 -20.96 -2.11
N ILE A 501 51.33 -21.43 -3.29
CA ILE A 501 52.67 -21.25 -3.85
C ILE A 501 52.93 -19.73 -3.91
N PRO A 502 54.00 -19.21 -3.28
CA PRO A 502 54.33 -17.79 -3.39
C PRO A 502 54.76 -17.47 -4.83
N PHE A 503 54.07 -16.51 -5.46
CA PHE A 503 54.54 -15.92 -6.71
C PHE A 503 55.78 -15.05 -6.43
N PRO A 504 56.81 -15.09 -7.30
CA PRO A 504 58.00 -14.27 -7.15
C PRO A 504 57.69 -12.80 -7.41
N SER A 505 58.13 -11.93 -6.50
CA SER A 505 58.20 -10.50 -6.71
C SER A 505 59.30 -10.18 -7.74
N PHE A 506 58.93 -9.62 -8.88
CA PHE A 506 59.88 -8.92 -9.74
C PHE A 506 59.86 -7.44 -9.41
N ALA A 507 61.07 -6.92 -9.15
CA ALA A 507 61.39 -5.51 -9.02
C ALA A 507 61.45 -4.82 -10.39
#